data_AF-A0A5M9N5Z0-F1
#
_entry.id   AF-A0A5M9N5Z0-F1
#
_cell.length_a   1.000
_cell.length_b   1.000
_cell.length_c   1.000
_cell.angle_alpha   90.00
_cell.angle_beta   90.00
_cell.angle_gamma   90.00
#
_symmetry.space_group_name_H-M   'P 1'
#
loop_
_entity.id
_entity.type
_entity.pdbx_description
1 polymer ?
#
loop_
_entity_poly.entity_id
_entity_poly.type
_entity_poly.pdbx_seq_one_letter_code
_entity_poly.pdbx_strand_id
1 'polypeptide(L)'
;MSTTDDDPTPGETPRNSVSENPLLRASNPLVSDLEQEVLDEYTRLLGNVNQLSSKLADLSGSPSSLTLDGLRLLERKTATVCTLLKTSVYSIVLQQQIFNESEQQQQQQREDDHDQGMEGDMK
;
A
#
# COMPACT_ATOMS: atom_id res chain seq x y z
N MET A 1 -22.81 38.74 67.08
CA MET A 1 -22.64 37.44 67.78
C MET A 1 -23.10 36.35 66.82
N SER A 2 -22.22 35.36 66.59
CA SER A 2 -22.39 34.08 65.83
C SER A 2 -22.52 34.20 64.29
N THR A 3 -21.51 33.88 63.45
CA THR A 3 -20.96 32.56 62.99
C THR A 3 -22.05 31.65 62.39
N THR A 4 -22.00 31.15 61.15
CA THR A 4 -20.89 30.48 60.44
C THR A 4 -21.13 30.43 58.92
N ASP A 5 -20.03 30.39 58.17
CA ASP A 5 -19.81 30.14 56.74
C ASP A 5 -20.31 28.74 56.31
N ASP A 6 -20.86 28.59 55.10
CA ASP A 6 -20.78 27.33 54.31
C ASP A 6 -21.17 27.60 52.84
N ASP A 7 -20.15 27.82 52.02
CA ASP A 7 -20.19 27.76 50.55
C ASP A 7 -20.03 26.30 50.10
N PRO A 8 -20.80 25.82 49.11
CA PRO A 8 -20.36 24.72 48.28
C PRO A 8 -20.16 25.21 46.83
N THR A 9 -18.89 25.44 46.49
CA THR A 9 -18.39 25.65 45.13
C THR A 9 -18.62 24.41 44.24
N PRO A 10 -18.66 24.55 42.90
CA PRO A 10 -19.24 23.59 41.97
C PRO A 10 -18.22 22.61 41.40
N GLY A 11 -18.70 21.41 41.06
CA GLY A 11 -18.09 20.57 40.04
C GLY A 11 -17.80 19.15 40.48
N GLU A 12 -18.61 18.20 40.00
CA GLU A 12 -18.10 16.88 39.59
C GLU A 12 -18.88 16.40 38.36
N THR A 13 -18.24 16.60 37.21
CA THR A 13 -18.53 15.93 35.92
C THR A 13 -18.43 14.40 36.13
N PRO A 14 -19.21 13.57 35.39
CA PRO A 14 -19.48 12.19 35.78
C PRO A 14 -18.22 11.33 35.68
N ARG A 15 -17.88 10.68 36.80
CA ARG A 15 -16.82 9.68 36.86
C ARG A 15 -17.11 8.55 35.87
N ASN A 16 -16.19 8.44 34.92
CA ASN A 16 -15.87 7.29 34.10
C ASN A 16 -16.35 5.96 34.72
N SER A 17 -17.31 5.32 34.06
CA SER A 17 -17.88 4.01 34.40
C SER A 17 -16.88 2.89 34.09
N VAL A 18 -15.82 2.76 34.90
CA VAL A 18 -14.95 1.60 34.88
C VAL A 18 -15.57 0.53 35.80
N SER A 19 -16.26 -0.42 35.16
CA SER A 19 -16.65 -1.74 35.67
C SER A 19 -17.40 -1.81 37.01
N GLU A 20 -18.73 -1.83 36.96
CA GLU A 20 -19.60 -2.31 38.06
C GLU A 20 -19.55 -3.84 38.21
N ASN A 21 -18.37 -4.48 38.14
CA ASN A 21 -18.23 -5.88 38.49
C ASN A 21 -17.92 -5.97 40.00
N PRO A 22 -18.88 -6.38 40.85
CA PRO A 22 -18.70 -6.38 42.31
C PRO A 22 -17.58 -7.31 42.78
N LEU A 23 -17.13 -8.24 41.92
CA LEU A 23 -16.02 -9.15 42.15
C LEU A 23 -14.62 -8.53 41.93
N LEU A 24 -14.52 -7.38 41.26
CA LEU A 24 -13.25 -6.69 41.02
C LEU A 24 -12.95 -5.61 42.07
N ARG A 25 -13.77 -5.52 43.12
CA ARG A 25 -13.54 -4.60 44.23
C ARG A 25 -12.51 -5.23 45.15
N ALA A 26 -11.42 -4.54 45.44
CA ALA A 26 -10.25 -4.98 46.24
C ALA A 26 -10.53 -5.45 47.69
N SER A 27 -11.79 -5.68 48.06
CA SER A 27 -12.25 -6.04 49.40
C SER A 27 -13.61 -6.76 49.34
N ASN A 28 -13.82 -7.64 48.35
CA ASN A 28 -15.02 -8.47 48.33
C ASN A 28 -14.87 -9.63 49.34
N PRO A 29 -15.71 -9.69 50.40
CA PRO A 29 -15.59 -10.72 51.43
C PRO A 29 -15.92 -12.14 50.95
N LEU A 30 -16.39 -12.30 49.70
CA LEU A 30 -16.65 -13.58 49.06
C LEU A 30 -15.48 -14.09 48.21
N VAL A 31 -14.39 -13.34 48.09
CA VAL A 31 -13.25 -13.64 47.23
C VAL A 31 -11.99 -13.73 48.08
N SER A 32 -11.24 -14.82 47.95
CA SER A 32 -9.96 -14.99 48.66
C SER A 32 -8.90 -14.01 48.14
N ASP A 33 -7.93 -13.60 48.97
CA ASP A 33 -6.85 -12.67 48.57
C ASP A 33 -6.13 -13.12 47.27
N LEU A 34 -5.90 -14.43 47.12
CA LEU A 34 -5.30 -15.00 45.91
C LEU A 34 -6.22 -14.88 44.69
N GLU A 35 -7.52 -15.07 44.88
CA GLU A 35 -8.50 -14.99 43.79
C GLU A 35 -8.65 -13.54 43.28
N GLN A 36 -8.56 -12.56 44.18
CA GLN A 36 -8.56 -11.14 43.82
C GLN A 36 -7.31 -10.76 43.01
N GLU A 37 -6.12 -11.23 43.42
CA GLU A 37 -4.87 -11.01 42.68
C GLU A 37 -4.95 -11.61 41.26
N VAL A 38 -5.48 -12.83 41.15
CA VAL A 38 -5.68 -13.51 39.86
C VAL A 38 -6.68 -12.74 38.98
N LEU A 39 -7.80 -12.25 39.54
CA LEU A 39 -8.79 -11.45 38.81
C LEU A 39 -8.23 -10.10 38.32
N ASP A 40 -7.41 -9.44 39.13
CA ASP A 40 -6.74 -8.20 38.74
C ASP A 40 -5.75 -8.44 37.59
N GLU A 41 -4.96 -9.53 37.64
CA GLU A 41 -4.07 -9.91 36.55
C GLU A 41 -4.83 -10.32 35.27
N TYR A 42 -5.96 -11.03 35.37
CA TYR A 42 -6.82 -11.31 34.21
C TYR A 42 -7.43 -10.04 33.61
N THR A 43 -7.84 -9.09 34.45
CA THR A 43 -8.36 -7.80 33.99
C THR A 43 -7.28 -7.01 33.26
N ARG A 44 -6.05 -7.00 33.80
CA ARG A 44 -4.89 -6.39 33.15
C ARG A 44 -4.53 -7.10 31.84
N LEU A 45 -4.54 -8.43 31.83
CA LEU A 45 -4.27 -9.24 30.65
C LEU A 45 -5.31 -8.98 29.55
N LEU A 46 -6.60 -8.94 29.89
CA LEU A 46 -7.67 -8.61 28.96
C LEU A 46 -7.48 -7.20 28.37
N GLY A 47 -7.14 -6.23 29.21
CA GLY A 47 -6.79 -4.88 28.78
C GLY A 47 -5.60 -4.86 27.81
N ASN A 48 -4.56 -5.65 28.09
CA ASN A 48 -3.39 -5.78 27.24
C ASN A 48 -3.71 -6.46 25.91
N VAL A 49 -4.50 -7.54 25.91
CA VAL A 49 -4.92 -8.26 24.69
C VAL A 49 -5.79 -7.37 23.81
N ASN A 50 -6.72 -6.62 24.38
CA ASN A 50 -7.53 -5.65 23.63
C ASN A 50 -6.66 -4.56 23.01
N GLN A 51 -5.69 -4.01 23.76
CA GLN A 51 -4.74 -3.03 23.22
C GLN A 51 -3.87 -3.61 22.11
N LEU A 52 -3.39 -4.85 22.26
CA LEU A 52 -2.60 -5.54 21.23
C LEU A 52 -3.44 -5.80 19.98
N SER A 53 -4.69 -6.23 20.14
CA SER A 53 -5.62 -6.46 19.03
C SER A 53 -5.89 -5.18 18.24
N SER A 54 -6.18 -4.07 18.92
CA SER A 54 -6.38 -2.77 18.26
C SER A 54 -5.13 -2.32 17.53
N LYS A 55 -3.95 -2.38 18.17
CA LYS A 55 -2.68 -2.01 17.52
C LYS A 55 -2.37 -2.89 16.31
N LEU A 56 -2.67 -4.18 16.36
CA LEU A 56 -2.49 -5.11 15.25
C LEU A 56 -3.46 -4.82 14.09
N ALA A 57 -4.71 -4.47 14.40
CA ALA A 57 -5.68 -4.03 13.41
C ALA A 57 -5.21 -2.74 12.71
N ASP A 58 -4.75 -1.76 13.47
CA ASP A 58 -4.22 -0.50 12.92
C ASP A 58 -2.98 -0.75 12.04
N LEU A 59 -2.06 -1.60 12.52
CA LEU A 59 -0.82 -1.93 11.82
C LEU A 59 -1.03 -2.83 10.61
N SER A 60 -2.11 -3.61 10.55
CA SER A 60 -2.44 -4.43 9.38
C SER A 60 -3.24 -3.64 8.33
N GLY A 61 -4.04 -2.66 8.75
CA GLY A 61 -4.81 -1.82 7.84
C GLY A 61 -3.97 -0.71 7.16
N SER A 62 -3.10 -0.03 7.91
CA SER A 62 -2.49 1.23 7.45
C SER A 62 -1.26 1.09 6.52
N PRO A 63 -0.21 0.31 6.81
CA PRO A 63 0.97 0.21 5.94
C PRO A 63 0.73 -0.65 4.70
N SER A 64 -0.20 -1.62 4.75
CA SER A 64 -0.48 -2.52 3.62
C SER A 64 -1.19 -1.80 2.47
N SER A 65 -2.07 -0.83 2.74
CA SER A 65 -2.71 -0.05 1.67
C SER A 65 -1.70 0.87 0.97
N LEU A 66 -0.92 1.63 1.74
CA LEU A 66 0.01 2.62 1.18
C LEU A 66 1.10 1.98 0.32
N THR A 67 1.66 0.86 0.79
CA THR A 67 2.71 0.14 0.05
C THR A 67 2.16 -0.51 -1.22
N LEU A 68 0.96 -1.08 -1.17
CA LEU A 68 0.33 -1.72 -2.32
C LEU A 68 -0.13 -0.70 -3.36
N ASP A 69 -0.64 0.45 -2.94
CA ASP A 69 -0.96 1.57 -3.84
C ASP A 69 0.29 2.14 -4.52
N GLY A 70 1.39 2.25 -3.76
CA GLY A 70 2.70 2.64 -4.30
C GLY A 70 3.21 1.65 -5.36
N LEU A 71 3.14 0.35 -5.09
CA LEU A 71 3.52 -0.69 -6.05
C LEU A 71 2.65 -0.68 -7.30
N ARG A 72 1.33 -0.51 -7.16
CA ARG A 72 0.40 -0.43 -8.29
C ARG A 72 0.65 0.80 -9.17
N LEU A 73 0.97 1.94 -8.56
CA LEU A 73 1.37 3.14 -9.29
C LEU A 73 2.69 2.93 -10.03
N LEU A 74 3.67 2.30 -9.37
CA LEU A 74 4.96 1.98 -9.96
C LEU A 74 4.83 1.02 -11.15
N GLU A 75 4.00 -0.01 -11.02
CA GLU A 75 3.67 -0.94 -12.10
C GLU A 75 3.11 -0.19 -13.32
N ARG A 76 2.08 0.66 -13.13
CA ARG A 76 1.49 1.43 -14.23
C ARG A 76 2.50 2.33 -14.93
N LYS A 77 3.33 3.04 -14.16
CA LYS A 77 4.36 3.93 -14.72
C LYS A 77 5.40 3.13 -15.51
N THR A 78 5.88 2.02 -14.96
CA THR A 78 6.90 1.18 -15.58
C THR A 78 6.37 0.45 -16.82
N ALA A 79 5.12 -0.05 -16.77
CA ALA A 79 4.46 -0.65 -17.93
C ALA A 79 4.28 0.35 -19.08
N THR A 80 3.97 1.61 -18.76
CA THR A 80 3.91 2.70 -19.75
C THR A 80 5.27 2.93 -20.38
N VAL A 81 6.33 3.10 -19.57
CA VAL A 81 7.70 3.28 -20.07
C VAL A 81 8.16 2.09 -20.91
N CYS A 82 7.92 0.86 -20.46
CA CYS A 82 8.25 -0.36 -21.18
C CYS A 82 7.52 -0.45 -22.53
N THR A 83 6.24 -0.08 -22.57
CA THR A 83 5.45 -0.03 -23.81
C THR A 83 6.01 1.00 -24.77
N LEU A 84 6.22 2.24 -24.31
CA LEU A 84 6.80 3.30 -25.15
C LEU A 84 8.17 2.91 -25.70
N LEU A 85 9.01 2.31 -24.85
CA LEU A 85 10.32 1.81 -25.27
C LEU A 85 10.18 0.69 -26.31
N LYS A 86 9.31 -0.29 -26.08
CA LYS A 86 9.07 -1.40 -27.01
C LYS A 86 8.55 -0.91 -28.35
N THR A 87 7.58 0.01 -28.36
CA THR A 87 7.04 0.62 -29.58
C THR A 87 8.11 1.43 -30.31
N SER A 88 8.92 2.20 -29.58
CA SER A 88 10.02 2.98 -30.15
C SER A 88 11.05 2.08 -30.84
N VAL A 89 11.54 1.07 -30.13
CA VAL A 89 12.52 0.11 -30.66
C VAL A 89 11.93 -0.65 -31.85
N TYR A 90 10.69 -1.14 -31.75
CA TYR A 90 10.04 -1.84 -32.86
C TYR A 90 9.89 -0.96 -34.10
N SER A 91 9.47 0.30 -33.92
CA SER A 91 9.34 1.25 -35.02
C SER A 91 10.68 1.49 -35.72
N ILE A 92 11.78 1.64 -34.97
CA ILE A 92 13.11 1.89 -35.53
C ILE A 92 13.61 0.65 -36.29
N VAL A 93 13.50 -0.54 -35.70
CA VAL A 93 13.95 -1.79 -36.34
C VAL A 93 13.17 -2.06 -37.62
N LEU A 94 11.85 -1.85 -37.59
CA LEU A 94 11.00 -2.05 -38.76
C LEU A 94 11.33 -1.06 -39.88
N GLN A 95 11.54 0.21 -39.55
CA GLN A 95 11.95 1.22 -40.52
C GLN A 95 13.30 0.89 -41.18
N GLN A 96 14.27 0.36 -40.41
CA GLN A 96 15.56 -0.09 -40.96
C GLN A 96 15.42 -1.29 -41.89
N GLN A 97 14.56 -2.26 -41.56
CA GLN A 97 14.29 -3.40 -42.43
C GLN A 97 13.71 -2.94 -43.78
N ILE A 98 12.68 -2.09 -43.74
CA ILE A 98 12.04 -1.53 -44.94
C ILE A 98 13.06 -0.74 -45.77
N PHE A 99 13.87 0.11 -45.13
CA PHE A 99 14.89 0.90 -45.82
C PHE A 99 15.94 0.00 -46.51
N ASN A 100 16.48 -0.98 -45.79
CA ASN A 100 17.49 -1.89 -46.35
C ASN A 100 16.93 -2.75 -47.49
N GLU A 101 15.69 -3.24 -47.39
CA GLU A 101 15.01 -3.98 -48.45
C GLU A 101 14.78 -3.11 -49.70
N SER A 102 14.39 -1.84 -49.50
CA SER A 102 14.16 -0.91 -50.61
C SER A 102 15.45 -0.55 -51.37
N GLU A 103 16.57 -0.38 -50.66
CA GLU A 103 17.89 -0.12 -51.28
C GLU A 103 18.36 -1.31 -52.12
N GLN A 104 18.13 -2.55 -51.64
CA GLN A 104 18.47 -3.77 -52.39
C GLN A 104 17.65 -3.90 -53.67
N GLN A 105 16.33 -3.65 -53.61
CA GLN A 105 15.48 -3.68 -54.81
C GLN A 105 15.91 -2.63 -55.84
N GLN A 106 16.34 -1.44 -55.38
CA GLN A 106 16.77 -0.37 -56.27
C GLN A 106 18.14 -0.64 -56.91
N GLN A 107 19.04 -1.36 -56.25
CA GLN A 107 20.28 -1.85 -56.87
C GLN A 107 20.02 -2.93 -57.90
N GLN A 108 19.15 -3.89 -57.60
CA GLN A 108 18.83 -4.99 -58.50
C GLN A 108 18.17 -4.48 -59.78
N GLN A 109 17.26 -3.50 -59.66
CA GLN A 109 16.63 -2.86 -60.81
C GLN A 109 17.60 -2.03 -61.65
N ARG A 110 18.64 -1.44 -61.03
CA ARG A 110 19.71 -0.75 -61.78
C ARG A 110 20.64 -1.72 -62.49
N GLU A 111 20.93 -2.88 -61.92
CA GLU A 111 21.72 -3.92 -62.57
C GLU A 111 20.96 -4.54 -63.75
N ASP A 112 19.67 -4.82 -63.59
CA ASP A 112 18.82 -5.35 -64.67
C ASP A 112 18.66 -4.38 -65.85
N ASP A 113 18.51 -3.07 -65.59
CA ASP A 113 18.48 -2.03 -66.63
C ASP A 113 19.85 -1.90 -67.34
N HIS A 114 20.95 -2.12 -66.60
CA HIS A 114 22.30 -2.03 -67.18
C HIS A 114 22.62 -3.21 -68.10
N ASP A 115 22.17 -4.42 -67.75
CA ASP A 115 22.40 -5.63 -68.56
C ASP A 115 21.53 -5.62 -69.83
N GLN A 116 20.27 -5.17 -69.75
CA GLN A 116 19.40 -5.02 -70.94
C GLN A 116 19.85 -3.91 -71.89
N GLY A 117 20.46 -2.83 -71.37
CA GLY A 117 21.03 -1.76 -72.20
C GLY A 117 22.25 -2.21 -73.02
N MET A 118 23.04 -3.16 -72.51
CA MET A 118 24.21 -3.72 -73.21
C MET A 118 23.83 -4.80 -74.23
N GLU A 119 22.73 -5.53 -74.04
CA GLU A 119 22.25 -6.56 -74.99
C GLU A 119 21.54 -5.94 -76.22
N GLY A 120 20.93 -4.77 -76.06
CA GLY A 120 20.26 -4.04 -77.16
C GLY A 120 21.18 -3.39 -78.20
N ASP A 121 22.42 -3.07 -77.82
CA ASP A 121 23.40 -2.36 -78.66
C ASP A 121 24.31 -3.31 -79.47
N MET A 122 24.21 -4.63 -79.26
CA MET A 122 25.05 -5.64 -79.90
C MET A 122 24.35 -6.43 -81.03
N LYS A 123 23.17 -5.99 -81.48
CA LYS A 123 22.33 -6.70 -82.47
C LYS A 123 22.14 -5.95 -83.78
#